data_AF-A0A8H9XH12-F1
#
_entry.id   AF-A0A8H9XH12-F1
#
_cell.length_a   1.000
_cell.length_b   1.000
_cell.length_c   1.000
_cell.angle_alpha   90.00
_cell.angle_beta   90.00
_cell.angle_gamma   90.00
#
_symmetry.space_group_name_H-M   'P 1'
#
loop_
_entity.id
_entity.type
_entity.pdbx_description
1 polymer ?
#
loop_
_entity_poly.entity_id
_entity_poly.type
_entity_poly.pdbx_seq_one_letter_code
_entity_poly.pdbx_strand_id
1 'polypeptide(L)'
;MRGAGPCALAGLLAGCASTPFAAAEAPADSPVAAAVMEGARADRAYPEFCDIPPKPDDVRPPREWARAVAAVERDRAALYEATAASTWTLDGTAAFAERARAAATPPPVAGAPSNTEAFAQDLRDRATPPPPPR
;
A
#
# COMPACT_ATOMS: atom_id res chain seq x y z
N MET A 1 31.75 58.87 49.17
CA MET A 1 30.56 58.74 48.31
C MET A 1 30.75 57.55 47.39
N ARG A 2 29.67 56.82 47.12
CA ARG A 2 29.62 55.44 46.63
C ARG A 2 30.23 55.30 45.22
N GLY A 3 31.21 54.40 45.06
CA GLY A 3 31.73 53.95 43.77
C GLY A 3 30.94 52.72 43.30
N ALA A 4 30.43 52.79 42.08
CA ALA A 4 29.64 51.74 41.45
C ALA A 4 30.50 50.89 40.50
N GLY A 5 30.30 49.57 40.55
CA GLY A 5 30.65 48.59 39.50
C GLY A 5 32.08 48.01 39.56
N PRO A 6 32.32 46.73 39.14
CA PRO A 6 31.47 45.88 38.30
C PRO A 6 31.37 44.41 38.79
N CYS A 7 30.21 43.97 39.29
CA CYS A 7 29.93 42.53 39.53
C CYS A 7 29.19 41.85 38.36
N ALA A 8 29.12 42.47 37.18
CA ALA A 8 28.23 42.03 36.10
C ALA A 8 28.97 41.52 34.85
N LEU A 9 30.20 41.00 34.97
CA LEU A 9 30.93 40.41 33.82
C LEU A 9 31.19 38.90 33.91
N ALA A 10 30.88 38.23 35.02
CA ALA A 10 31.19 36.81 35.18
C ALA A 10 30.10 35.85 34.62
N GLY A 11 28.91 36.34 34.26
CA GLY A 11 27.79 35.50 33.85
C GLY A 11 27.69 35.17 32.35
N LEU A 12 28.48 35.84 31.49
CA LEU A 12 28.34 35.75 30.03
C LEU A 12 29.22 34.68 29.37
N LEU A 13 30.15 34.05 30.11
CA LEU A 13 31.07 33.05 29.57
C LEU A 13 30.62 31.58 29.78
N ALA A 14 29.56 31.35 30.56
CA ALA A 14 29.02 29.99 30.77
C ALA A 14 28.08 29.51 29.65
N GLY A 15 27.70 30.39 28.72
CA GLY A 15 26.73 30.09 27.65
C GLY A 15 27.29 29.34 26.43
N CYS A 16 28.62 29.19 26.31
CA CYS A 16 29.25 28.51 25.16
C CYS A 16 29.70 27.07 25.46
N ALA A 17 29.40 26.53 26.64
CA ALA A 17 29.79 25.17 27.03
C ALA A 17 28.77 24.10 26.60
N SER A 18 27.57 24.47 26.18
CA SER A 18 26.66 23.52 25.55
C SER A 18 27.06 23.39 24.08
N THR A 19 27.73 22.30 23.73
CA THR A 19 27.88 21.87 22.34
C THR A 19 26.54 21.24 21.91
N PRO A 20 25.65 21.95 21.17
CA PRO A 20 24.38 21.37 20.72
C PRO A 20 24.59 20.22 19.71
N PHE A 21 25.82 20.01 19.28
CA PHE A 21 26.28 18.95 18.39
C PHE A 21 27.12 17.88 19.11
N ALA A 22 27.01 17.76 20.44
CA ALA A 22 27.63 16.65 21.15
C ALA A 22 27.09 15.33 20.60
N ALA A 23 27.99 14.41 20.23
CA ALA A 23 27.60 13.07 19.82
C ALA A 23 26.83 12.40 20.96
N ALA A 24 25.63 11.90 20.67
CA ALA A 24 24.85 11.15 21.64
C ALA A 24 25.57 9.84 21.98
N GLU A 25 25.63 9.50 23.28
CA GLU A 25 26.09 8.19 23.71
C GLU A 25 25.08 7.12 23.28
N ALA A 26 25.59 5.93 22.93
CA ALA A 26 24.72 4.85 22.50
C ALA A 26 23.86 4.36 23.68
N PRO A 27 22.56 4.07 23.45
CA PRO A 27 21.67 3.55 24.48
C PRO A 27 22.13 2.15 24.93
N ALA A 28 22.28 1.96 26.25
CA ALA A 28 22.90 0.79 26.86
C ALA A 28 22.09 -0.52 26.69
N ASP A 29 20.82 -0.41 26.32
CA ASP A 29 19.86 -1.49 26.11
C ASP A 29 19.78 -1.96 24.64
N SER A 30 20.49 -1.32 23.72
CA SER A 30 20.44 -1.67 22.30
C SER A 30 21.43 -2.78 21.93
N PRO A 31 20.98 -3.93 21.38
CA PRO A 31 21.86 -5.02 20.96
C PRO A 31 22.75 -4.64 19.76
N VAL A 32 22.46 -3.53 19.07
CA VAL A 32 23.23 -3.05 17.91
C VAL A 32 24.09 -1.82 18.23
N ALA A 33 24.07 -1.32 19.47
CA ALA A 33 24.79 -0.13 19.90
C ALA A 33 26.28 -0.17 19.52
N ALA A 34 26.95 -1.29 19.78
CA ALA A 34 28.37 -1.45 19.46
C ALA A 34 28.64 -1.34 17.95
N ALA A 35 27.83 -1.99 17.11
CA ALA A 35 28.00 -1.96 15.66
C ALA A 35 27.72 -0.57 15.06
N VAL A 36 26.71 0.13 15.58
CA VAL A 36 26.38 1.51 15.16
C VAL A 36 27.49 2.47 15.55
N MET A 37 28.01 2.39 16.78
CA MET A 37 29.10 3.26 17.24
C MET A 37 30.41 2.99 16.52
N GLU A 38 30.73 1.71 16.27
CA GLU A 38 31.86 1.33 15.43
C GLU A 38 31.71 1.96 14.04
N GLY A 39 30.51 1.86 13.46
CA GLY A 39 30.23 2.44 12.15
C GLY A 39 30.27 3.98 12.12
N ALA A 40 29.81 4.64 13.17
CA ALA A 40 29.77 6.10 13.26
C ALA A 40 31.16 6.70 13.53
N ARG A 41 32.03 5.97 14.26
CA ARG A 41 33.39 6.39 14.59
C ARG A 41 34.42 5.98 13.54
N ALA A 42 34.09 5.00 12.70
CA ALA A 42 34.96 4.59 11.61
C ALA A 42 35.23 5.79 10.69
N ASP A 43 36.51 6.11 10.53
CA ASP A 43 36.99 7.08 9.56
C ASP A 43 36.91 6.43 8.17
N ARG A 44 35.85 6.75 7.43
CA ARG A 44 35.58 6.21 6.09
C ARG A 44 35.43 7.37 5.14
N ALA A 45 35.85 7.16 3.90
CA ALA A 45 35.47 8.07 2.83
C ALA A 45 33.93 8.01 2.68
N TYR A 46 33.27 9.10 3.06
CA TYR A 46 31.84 9.27 2.81
C TYR A 46 31.65 9.78 1.39
N PRO A 47 30.64 9.28 0.66
CA PRO A 47 30.31 9.86 -0.62
C PRO A 47 29.92 11.33 -0.42
N GLU A 48 30.53 12.19 -1.22
CA GLU A 48 30.19 13.60 -1.29
C GLU A 48 28.97 13.81 -2.19
N PHE A 49 28.37 15.01 -2.12
CA PHE A 49 27.27 15.36 -3.03
C PHE A 49 27.68 15.31 -4.51
N CYS A 50 28.98 15.46 -4.81
CA CYS A 50 29.52 15.34 -6.17
C CYS A 50 29.61 13.88 -6.66
N ASP A 51 29.54 12.89 -5.75
CA ASP A 51 29.51 11.46 -6.08
C ASP A 51 28.11 10.98 -6.49
N ILE A 52 27.09 11.85 -6.36
CA ILE A 52 25.74 11.54 -6.83
C ILE A 52 25.78 11.44 -8.36
N PRO A 53 25.42 10.28 -8.94
CA PRO A 53 25.43 10.13 -10.38
C PRO A 53 24.45 11.10 -11.04
N PRO A 54 24.75 11.58 -12.25
CA PRO A 54 23.81 12.41 -13.00
C PRO A 54 22.51 11.66 -13.26
N LYS A 55 21.42 12.42 -13.46
CA LYS A 55 20.13 11.84 -13.84
C LYS A 55 20.31 10.96 -15.09
N PRO A 56 19.80 9.73 -15.10
CA PRO A 56 19.81 8.91 -16.30
C PRO A 56 19.05 9.60 -17.45
N ASP A 57 19.58 9.46 -18.66
CA ASP A 57 19.01 10.05 -19.88
C ASP A 57 17.93 9.16 -20.52
N ASP A 58 17.83 7.90 -20.09
CA ASP A 58 16.89 6.88 -20.57
C ASP A 58 15.56 6.88 -19.79
N VAL A 59 15.31 7.91 -18.99
CA VAL A 59 14.04 8.06 -18.27
C VAL A 59 12.97 8.56 -19.22
N ARG A 60 11.86 7.79 -19.31
CA ARG A 60 10.68 8.17 -20.09
C ARG A 60 10.22 9.60 -19.76
N PRO A 61 10.12 10.51 -20.74
CA PRO A 61 9.65 11.87 -20.50
C PRO A 61 8.16 11.92 -20.13
N PRO A 62 7.70 12.92 -19.35
CA PRO A 62 6.32 13.02 -18.90
C PRO A 62 5.26 12.96 -20.01
N ARG A 63 5.56 13.51 -21.20
CA ARG A 63 4.64 13.47 -22.35
C ARG A 63 4.42 12.05 -22.88
N GLU A 64 5.41 11.18 -22.78
CA GLU A 64 5.26 9.78 -23.19
C GLU A 64 4.42 8.99 -22.19
N TRP A 65 4.50 9.31 -20.90
CA TRP A 65 3.56 8.77 -19.91
C TRP A 65 2.12 9.16 -20.23
N ALA A 66 1.86 10.43 -20.55
CA ALA A 66 0.53 10.88 -20.92
C ALA A 66 -0.01 10.15 -22.16
N ARG A 67 0.84 9.91 -23.18
CA ARG A 67 0.47 9.12 -24.36
C ARG A 67 0.15 7.66 -24.02
N ALA A 68 0.95 7.03 -23.16
CA ALA A 68 0.71 5.66 -22.73
C ALA A 68 -0.62 5.52 -21.97
N VAL A 69 -0.93 6.46 -21.07
CA VAL A 69 -2.22 6.50 -20.36
C VAL A 69 -3.38 6.67 -21.34
N ALA A 70 -3.28 7.60 -22.29
CA ALA A 70 -4.32 7.80 -23.29
C ALA A 70 -4.55 6.55 -24.17
N ALA A 71 -3.50 5.79 -24.47
CA ALA A 71 -3.62 4.52 -25.18
C ALA A 71 -4.39 3.48 -24.34
N VAL A 72 -4.04 3.32 -23.06
CA VAL A 72 -4.71 2.38 -22.15
C VAL A 72 -6.19 2.71 -21.98
N GLU A 73 -6.55 3.98 -21.81
CA GLU A 73 -7.97 4.39 -21.68
C GLU A 73 -8.77 4.13 -22.97
N ARG A 74 -8.16 4.30 -24.14
CA ARG A 74 -8.78 3.95 -25.41
C ARG A 74 -8.98 2.44 -25.55
N ASP A 75 -7.99 1.65 -25.19
CA ASP A 75 -8.06 0.18 -25.26
C ASP A 75 -9.11 -0.36 -24.29
N ARG A 76 -9.20 0.24 -23.09
CA ARG A 76 -10.28 0.01 -22.13
C ARG A 76 -11.63 0.28 -22.76
N ALA A 77 -11.84 1.46 -23.36
CA ALA A 77 -13.11 1.81 -23.99
C ALA A 77 -13.47 0.80 -25.09
N ALA A 78 -12.51 0.42 -25.94
CA ALA A 78 -12.72 -0.59 -26.98
C ALA A 78 -13.10 -1.97 -26.39
N LEU A 79 -12.48 -2.37 -25.28
CA LEU A 79 -12.81 -3.62 -24.59
C LEU A 79 -14.23 -3.60 -24.02
N TYR A 80 -14.67 -2.48 -23.42
CA TYR A 80 -16.04 -2.34 -22.92
C TYR A 80 -17.07 -2.48 -24.04
N GLU A 81 -16.83 -1.86 -25.19
CA GLU A 81 -17.72 -2.01 -26.36
C GLU A 81 -17.72 -3.44 -26.90
N ALA A 82 -16.55 -4.06 -27.04
CA ALA A 82 -16.41 -5.43 -27.53
C ALA A 82 -17.06 -6.47 -26.61
N THR A 83 -17.14 -6.18 -25.31
CA THR A 83 -17.70 -7.07 -24.28
C THR A 83 -19.08 -6.65 -23.80
N ALA A 84 -19.67 -5.59 -24.39
CA ALA A 84 -20.99 -5.13 -24.05
C ALA A 84 -22.00 -6.28 -24.16
N ALA A 85 -23.03 -6.24 -23.30
CA ALA A 85 -24.11 -7.20 -23.36
C ALA A 85 -24.69 -7.21 -24.79
N SER A 86 -24.88 -8.40 -25.34
CA SER A 86 -25.36 -8.64 -26.71
C SER A 86 -24.32 -8.51 -27.85
N THR A 87 -23.05 -8.21 -27.58
CA THR A 87 -21.99 -8.24 -28.62
C THR A 87 -21.48 -9.66 -28.92
N TRP A 88 -21.76 -10.61 -28.02
CA TRP A 88 -21.44 -12.02 -28.19
C TRP A 88 -22.67 -12.88 -27.92
N THR A 89 -22.92 -13.84 -28.81
CA THR A 89 -23.96 -14.88 -28.67
C THR A 89 -23.28 -16.24 -28.67
N LEU A 90 -23.73 -17.13 -27.79
CA LEU A 90 -23.23 -18.50 -27.70
C LEU A 90 -24.13 -19.42 -28.55
N ASP A 91 -23.78 -19.61 -29.82
CA ASP A 91 -24.49 -20.50 -30.75
C ASP A 91 -24.11 -21.97 -30.56
N GLY A 92 -24.98 -22.90 -31.00
CA GLY A 92 -24.67 -24.33 -31.03
C GLY A 92 -24.59 -25.01 -29.64
N THR A 93 -25.04 -24.34 -28.59
CA THR A 93 -24.94 -24.83 -27.20
C THR A 93 -25.91 -25.95 -26.86
N ALA A 94 -26.94 -26.18 -27.69
CA ALA A 94 -27.98 -27.18 -27.46
C ALA A 94 -27.39 -28.58 -27.26
N ALA A 95 -26.49 -29.02 -28.14
CA ALA A 95 -25.90 -30.35 -28.05
C ALA A 95 -25.02 -30.52 -26.78
N PHE A 96 -24.34 -29.46 -26.35
CA PHE A 96 -23.60 -29.46 -25.09
C PHE A 96 -24.55 -29.54 -23.89
N ALA A 97 -25.62 -28.73 -23.89
CA ALA A 97 -26.62 -28.73 -22.82
C ALA A 97 -27.32 -30.09 -22.69
N GLU A 98 -27.69 -30.73 -23.81
CA GLU A 98 -28.27 -32.08 -23.79
C GLU A 98 -27.31 -33.11 -23.20
N ARG A 99 -26.03 -33.10 -23.61
CA ARG A 99 -25.03 -34.00 -23.03
C ARG A 99 -24.83 -33.76 -21.54
N ALA A 100 -24.80 -32.51 -21.10
CA ALA A 100 -24.64 -32.17 -19.70
C ALA A 100 -25.83 -32.65 -18.85
N ARG A 101 -27.07 -32.51 -19.35
CA ARG A 101 -28.27 -33.03 -18.68
C ARG A 101 -28.28 -34.55 -18.60
N ALA A 102 -27.88 -35.23 -19.68
CA ALA A 102 -27.80 -36.69 -19.71
C ALA A 102 -26.72 -37.27 -18.77
N ALA A 103 -25.61 -36.54 -18.57
CA ALA A 103 -24.53 -36.95 -17.69
C ALA A 103 -24.80 -36.69 -16.19
N ALA A 104 -25.75 -35.81 -15.86
CA ALA A 104 -26.07 -35.49 -14.48
C ALA A 104 -26.88 -36.63 -13.82
N THR A 105 -26.40 -37.16 -12.69
CA THR A 105 -27.13 -38.13 -11.87
C THR A 105 -27.09 -37.70 -10.40
N PRO A 106 -28.24 -37.46 -9.75
CA PRO A 106 -29.58 -37.48 -10.34
C PRO A 106 -29.78 -36.35 -11.38
N PRO A 107 -30.73 -36.49 -12.31
CA PRO A 107 -31.01 -35.45 -13.29
C PRO A 107 -31.41 -34.14 -12.58
N PRO A 108 -30.99 -32.97 -13.11
CA PRO A 108 -31.35 -31.68 -12.53
C PRO A 108 -32.87 -31.50 -12.60
N VAL A 109 -33.48 -31.12 -11.49
CA VAL A 109 -34.93 -30.90 -11.40
C VAL A 109 -35.29 -29.72 -12.32
N ALA A 110 -36.08 -29.98 -13.36
CA ALA A 110 -36.65 -28.93 -14.20
C ALA A 110 -37.80 -28.26 -13.44
N GLY A 111 -37.55 -27.05 -12.93
CA GLY A 111 -38.48 -26.29 -12.11
C GLY A 111 -37.79 -25.74 -10.87
N ALA A 112 -38.23 -24.56 -10.41
CA ALA A 112 -37.74 -23.96 -9.18
C ALA A 112 -37.71 -25.02 -8.07
N PRO A 113 -36.61 -25.15 -7.29
CA PRO A 113 -36.58 -26.13 -6.23
C PRO A 113 -37.77 -25.87 -5.33
N SER A 114 -38.55 -26.91 -5.04
CA SER A 114 -39.75 -26.86 -4.18
C SER A 114 -39.47 -26.27 -2.80
N ASN A 115 -38.19 -26.07 -2.46
CA ASN A 115 -37.67 -25.53 -1.22
C ASN A 115 -37.04 -24.14 -1.36
N THR A 116 -37.33 -23.37 -2.43
CA THR A 116 -36.78 -22.01 -2.59
C THR A 116 -37.08 -21.13 -1.37
N GLU A 117 -38.31 -21.21 -0.84
CA GLU A 117 -38.69 -20.45 0.36
C GLU A 117 -38.00 -20.97 1.63
N ALA A 118 -37.86 -22.29 1.78
CA ALA A 118 -37.15 -22.87 2.92
C ALA A 118 -35.65 -22.49 2.93
N PHE A 119 -35.01 -22.48 1.75
CA PHE A 119 -33.64 -22.02 1.59
C PHE A 119 -33.50 -20.51 1.83
N ALA A 120 -34.44 -19.71 1.33
CA ALA A 120 -34.46 -18.28 1.60
C ALA A 120 -34.64 -17.98 3.09
N GLN A 121 -35.47 -18.75 3.81
CA GLN A 121 -35.65 -18.62 5.26
C GLN A 121 -34.36 -18.99 6.02
N ASP A 122 -33.69 -20.09 5.68
CA ASP A 122 -32.41 -20.47 6.29
C ASP A 122 -31.33 -19.38 6.14
N LEU A 123 -31.29 -18.68 5.00
CA LEU A 123 -30.39 -17.54 4.81
C LEU A 123 -30.76 -16.34 5.70
N ARG A 124 -32.06 -16.02 5.86
CA ARG A 124 -32.52 -14.93 6.74
C ARG A 124 -32.18 -15.23 8.21
N ASP A 125 -32.37 -16.48 8.64
CA ASP A 125 -32.09 -16.90 10.02
C ASP A 125 -30.59 -16.78 10.34
N ARG A 126 -29.71 -17.19 9.41
CA ARG A 126 -28.26 -17.03 9.54
C ARG A 126 -27.79 -15.57 9.49
N ALA A 127 -28.50 -14.73 8.74
CA ALA A 127 -28.20 -13.31 8.62
C ALA A 127 -28.71 -12.48 9.82
N THR A 128 -29.54 -13.06 10.70
CA THR A 128 -30.09 -12.36 11.86
C THR A 128 -29.06 -12.34 13.00
N PRO A 129 -28.58 -11.16 13.43
CA PRO A 129 -27.62 -11.06 14.54
C PRO A 129 -28.23 -11.55 15.86
N PRO A 130 -27.41 -12.09 16.79
CA PRO A 130 -27.92 -12.47 18.11
C PRO A 130 -28.48 -11.26 18.87
N PRO A 131 -29.50 -11.46 19.71
CA PRO A 131 -30.10 -10.36 20.48
C PRO A 131 -29.04 -9.72 21.41
N PRO A 132 -29.12 -8.41 21.65
CA PRO A 132 -28.18 -7.72 22.54
C PRO A 132 -28.31 -8.25 23.98
N PRO A 133 -27.20 -8.29 24.74
CA PRO A 133 -27.23 -8.67 26.15
C PRO A 133 -28.13 -7.71 26.95
N ARG A 134 -28.84 -8.26 27.95
CA ARG A 134 -29.63 -7.49 28.92
C ARG A 134 -28.74 -6.86 29.99
#